data_AF-A0A660UQ54-F1
#
_entry.id   AF-A0A660UQ54-F1
#
_cell.length_a   1.000
_cell.length_b   1.000
_cell.length_c   1.000
_cell.angle_alpha   90.00
_cell.angle_beta   90.00
_cell.angle_gamma   90.00
#
_symmetry.space_group_name_H-M   'P 1'
#
loop_
_entity.id
_entity.type
_entity.pdbx_description
1 polymer ?
#
loop_
_entity_poly.entity_id
_entity_poly.type
_entity_poly.pdbx_seq_one_letter_code
_entity_poly.pdbx_strand_id
1 'polypeptide(L)'
;MEDSSGSVIALIKAWGSGLDQDMWLDAADARKRGITSSAGGIKLVEIHDPKKLEEMLKQLAMGKSVGILSVWPDKAKKPLQFVIKKGQSLSIPEFDCSLKILDYMPHYSIDAKTRKARNVSKQPVNPAIKVRCTKGDSTTEQWLWSRFPSSPHSKAKLPFRSEFTAFDFGKKAGRYILAGAADSELWIMFFKDGKVVAEKARTGKDYPLSDAKYAVAIKEYYGSGIIKDEWKNGDESLVRPAIIATVQKGQKEKEMVLEMGKRGRYSDDDEAITLLFGRKANPKMKGRGKGEPVK
;
A
#
# COMPACT_ATOMS: atom_id res chain seq x y z
N MET A 1 24.52 0.89 2.81
CA MET A 1 24.08 1.71 3.95
C MET A 1 22.60 2.00 3.74
N GLU A 2 21.74 1.32 4.48
CA GLU A 2 20.33 1.71 4.54
C GLU A 2 20.26 3.01 5.33
N ASP A 3 19.72 4.06 4.73
CA ASP A 3 19.40 5.30 5.44
C ASP A 3 18.39 4.93 6.54
N SER A 4 18.85 4.89 7.80
CA SER A 4 18.04 4.57 8.99
C SER A 4 17.10 5.71 9.38
N SER A 5 16.69 6.55 8.42
CA SER A 5 15.68 7.57 8.69
C SER A 5 14.40 6.83 9.00
N GLY A 6 13.96 6.87 10.25
CA GLY A 6 12.71 6.24 10.68
C GLY A 6 11.53 6.69 9.82
N SER A 7 10.47 5.89 9.82
CA SER A 7 9.23 6.15 9.10
C SER A 7 8.10 6.43 10.08
N VAL A 8 6.97 6.90 9.54
CA VAL A 8 5.72 6.94 10.30
C VAL A 8 5.24 5.51 10.54
N ILE A 9 5.14 5.11 11.81
CA ILE A 9 4.66 3.78 12.23
C ILE A 9 3.52 3.89 13.25
N ALA A 10 2.64 2.88 13.27
CA ALA A 10 1.55 2.81 14.23
C ALA A 10 1.26 1.36 14.63
N LEU A 11 1.07 1.09 15.92
CA LEU A 11 0.58 -0.19 16.42
C LEU A 11 -0.95 -0.18 16.39
N ILE A 12 -1.54 -1.10 15.65
CA ILE A 12 -2.99 -1.23 15.50
C ILE A 12 -3.44 -2.54 16.14
N LYS A 13 -4.44 -2.46 17.03
CA LYS A 13 -5.20 -3.64 17.46
C LYS A 13 -6.39 -3.79 16.52
N ALA A 14 -6.60 -4.97 15.96
CA ALA A 14 -7.78 -5.34 15.21
C ALA A 14 -8.49 -6.49 15.93
N TRP A 15 -9.81 -6.38 16.11
CA TRP A 15 -10.58 -7.43 16.78
C TRP A 15 -11.98 -7.59 16.20
N GLY A 16 -12.62 -8.72 16.54
CA GLY A 16 -13.99 -9.06 16.17
C GLY A 16 -14.28 -10.54 16.34
N SER A 17 -15.18 -11.11 15.53
CA SER A 17 -15.59 -12.53 15.63
C SER A 17 -14.42 -13.51 15.47
N GLY A 18 -13.78 -13.87 16.59
CA GLY A 18 -12.60 -14.73 16.65
C GLY A 18 -11.28 -14.07 16.24
N LEU A 19 -11.30 -12.76 15.94
CA LEU A 19 -10.10 -11.99 15.63
C LEU A 19 -9.68 -11.22 16.88
N ASP A 20 -8.43 -11.37 17.29
CA ASP A 20 -7.74 -10.44 18.20
C ASP A 20 -6.25 -10.42 17.81
N GLN A 21 -5.82 -9.33 17.19
CA GLN A 21 -4.46 -9.22 16.66
C GLN A 21 -3.92 -7.81 16.79
N ASP A 22 -2.69 -7.72 17.30
CA ASP A 22 -1.87 -6.51 17.24
C ASP A 22 -0.95 -6.55 16.02
N MET A 23 -0.84 -5.43 15.30
CA MET A 23 -0.07 -5.32 14.08
C MET A 23 0.62 -3.96 13.98
N TRP A 24 1.93 -3.97 13.73
CA TRP A 24 2.65 -2.76 13.35
C TRP A 24 2.40 -2.41 11.90
N LEU A 25 1.91 -1.18 11.68
CA LEU A 25 1.87 -0.55 10.37
C LEU A 25 3.11 0.32 10.17
N ASP A 26 3.60 0.35 8.93
CA ASP A 26 4.75 1.15 8.51
C ASP A 26 4.45 1.82 7.17
N ALA A 27 4.52 3.15 7.13
CA ALA A 27 4.28 3.92 5.92
C ALA A 27 5.33 3.62 4.82
N ALA A 28 6.55 3.23 5.17
CA ALA A 28 7.62 2.93 4.23
C ALA A 28 7.48 1.52 3.62
N ASP A 29 7.15 0.48 4.41
CA ASP A 29 6.98 -0.90 3.91
C ASP A 29 5.58 -1.12 3.32
N ALA A 30 5.50 -1.20 1.99
CA ALA A 30 4.27 -1.44 1.23
C ALA A 30 3.44 -2.67 1.69
N ARG A 31 4.06 -3.66 2.33
CA ARG A 31 3.38 -4.85 2.88
C ARG A 31 2.78 -4.61 4.26
N LYS A 32 3.33 -3.66 5.02
CA LYS A 32 2.88 -3.26 6.37
C LYS A 32 2.11 -1.93 6.35
N ARG A 33 1.88 -1.30 5.19
CA ARG A 33 1.13 -0.03 5.08
C ARG A 33 -0.33 -0.11 5.51
N GLY A 34 -0.94 -1.28 5.65
CA GLY A 34 -2.34 -1.35 6.07
C GLY A 34 -2.92 -2.76 6.10
N ILE A 35 -4.12 -2.85 6.65
CA ILE A 35 -4.93 -4.05 6.76
C ILE A 35 -6.21 -3.82 5.98
N THR A 36 -6.57 -4.77 5.12
CA THR A 36 -7.78 -4.67 4.30
C THR A 36 -8.50 -6.02 4.23
N SER A 37 -9.82 -6.01 4.36
CA SER A 37 -10.69 -7.17 4.25
C SER A 37 -12.03 -6.80 3.58
N SER A 38 -12.95 -7.77 3.48
CA SER A 38 -14.34 -7.50 3.11
C SER A 38 -15.06 -6.62 4.14
N ALA A 39 -14.68 -6.73 5.43
CA ALA A 39 -15.24 -5.93 6.50
C ALA A 39 -14.75 -4.48 6.46
N GLY A 40 -13.67 -4.13 5.76
CA GLY A 40 -13.17 -2.76 5.72
C GLY A 40 -11.65 -2.70 5.73
N GLY A 41 -11.09 -1.64 6.31
CA GLY A 41 -9.65 -1.60 6.48
C GLY A 41 -9.11 -0.27 6.99
N ILE A 42 -7.84 -0.31 7.37
CA ILE A 42 -7.07 0.85 7.80
C ILE A 42 -5.73 0.83 7.08
N LYS A 43 -5.27 2.00 6.62
CA LYS A 43 -3.93 2.14 6.04
C LYS A 43 -3.22 3.35 6.63
N LEU A 44 -1.90 3.30 6.64
CA LEU A 44 -1.00 4.34 7.10
C LEU A 44 -0.31 5.01 5.90
N VAL A 45 -0.30 6.33 5.90
CA VAL A 45 0.32 7.17 4.88
C VAL A 45 1.21 8.20 5.56
N GLU A 46 2.42 8.37 5.04
CA GLU A 46 3.33 9.43 5.47
C GLU A 46 3.15 10.69 4.62
N ILE A 47 3.00 11.82 5.29
CA ILE A 47 3.18 13.16 4.75
C ILE A 47 4.56 13.63 5.20
N HIS A 48 5.45 13.94 4.25
CA HIS A 48 6.85 14.21 4.56
C HIS A 48 7.10 15.65 5.06
N ASP A 49 6.14 16.56 4.84
CA ASP A 49 6.16 17.93 5.36
C ASP A 49 5.18 18.07 6.53
N PRO A 50 5.65 18.00 7.80
CA PRO A 50 4.76 18.08 8.96
C PRO A 50 4.02 19.42 9.04
N LYS A 51 4.58 20.50 8.48
CA LYS A 51 3.93 21.82 8.49
C LYS A 51 2.72 21.87 7.56
N LYS A 52 2.66 21.00 6.55
CA LYS A 52 1.56 20.93 5.57
C LYS A 52 0.55 19.84 5.86
N LEU A 53 0.80 18.95 6.82
CA LEU A 53 -0.05 17.79 7.12
C LEU A 53 -1.53 18.18 7.26
N GLU A 54 -1.86 19.08 8.19
CA GLU A 54 -3.25 19.46 8.43
C GLU A 54 -3.90 20.13 7.22
N GLU A 55 -3.18 21.03 6.54
CA GLU A 55 -3.67 21.72 5.35
C GLU A 55 -4.00 20.71 4.23
N MET A 56 -3.09 19.78 3.97
CA MET A 56 -3.27 18.75 2.94
C MET A 56 -4.48 17.86 3.25
N LEU A 57 -4.66 17.46 4.50
CA LEU A 57 -5.80 16.64 4.91
C LEU A 57 -7.13 17.38 4.79
N LYS A 58 -7.16 18.68 5.13
CA LYS A 58 -8.34 19.54 4.89
C LYS A 58 -8.67 19.61 3.40
N GLN A 59 -7.67 19.85 2.54
CA GLN A 59 -7.86 19.86 1.09
C GLN A 59 -8.36 18.52 0.53
N LEU A 60 -7.91 17.40 1.10
CA LEU A 60 -8.39 16.06 0.74
C LEU A 60 -9.85 15.84 1.18
N ALA A 61 -10.24 16.33 2.36
CA ALA A 61 -11.60 16.20 2.89
C ALA A 61 -12.65 17.02 2.10
N MET A 62 -12.25 18.07 1.36
CA MET A 62 -13.15 18.88 0.52
C MET A 62 -13.76 18.14 -0.68
N GLY A 63 -13.38 16.88 -0.94
CA GLY A 63 -14.09 15.98 -1.87
C GLY A 63 -13.82 16.20 -3.36
N LYS A 64 -12.97 17.16 -3.75
CA LYS A 64 -12.54 17.38 -5.14
C LYS A 64 -11.20 16.72 -5.47
N SER A 65 -10.47 16.31 -4.44
CA SER A 65 -9.13 15.75 -4.53
C SER A 65 -9.19 14.23 -4.65
N VAL A 66 -8.26 13.64 -5.39
CA VAL A 66 -8.21 12.17 -5.63
C VAL A 66 -7.09 11.49 -4.84
N GLY A 67 -6.15 12.27 -4.32
CA GLY A 67 -5.04 11.77 -3.51
C GLY A 67 -3.87 12.73 -3.49
N ILE A 68 -2.69 12.17 -3.19
CA ILE A 68 -1.42 12.88 -3.11
C ILE A 68 -0.51 12.39 -4.22
N LEU A 69 0.13 13.32 -4.92
CA LEU A 69 1.25 13.03 -5.78
C LEU A 69 2.54 13.40 -5.05
N SER A 70 3.41 12.42 -4.83
CA SER A 70 4.77 12.60 -4.35
C SER A 70 5.73 12.63 -5.54
N VAL A 71 6.58 13.65 -5.61
CA VAL A 71 7.61 13.83 -6.65
C VAL A 71 8.96 13.97 -5.97
N TRP A 72 9.95 13.19 -6.38
CA TRP A 72 11.32 13.30 -5.85
C TRP A 72 12.20 14.08 -6.82
N PRO A 73 12.63 15.31 -6.46
CA PRO A 73 13.78 15.97 -7.07
C PRO A 73 15.01 15.06 -7.09
N ASP A 74 15.77 15.04 -8.18
CA ASP A 74 17.00 14.24 -8.25
C ASP A 74 17.90 14.60 -7.06
N LYS A 75 18.36 13.59 -6.31
CA LYS A 75 19.17 13.68 -5.07
C LYS A 75 18.43 14.10 -3.79
N ALA A 76 17.13 14.44 -3.82
CA ALA A 76 16.40 14.76 -2.60
C ALA A 76 16.00 13.49 -1.82
N LYS A 77 16.25 13.50 -0.50
CA LYS A 77 15.79 12.41 0.40
C LYS A 77 14.28 12.42 0.62
N LYS A 78 13.64 13.60 0.53
CA LYS A 78 12.19 13.79 0.75
C LYS A 78 11.49 14.25 -0.53
N PRO A 79 10.28 13.74 -0.83
CA PRO A 79 9.51 14.21 -1.98
C PRO A 79 8.84 15.56 -1.71
N LEU A 80 8.59 16.29 -2.80
CA LEU A 80 7.54 17.30 -2.86
C LEU A 80 6.19 16.60 -2.93
N GLN A 81 5.24 17.00 -2.10
CA GLN A 81 3.90 16.40 -2.08
C GLN A 81 2.82 17.41 -2.43
N PHE A 82 1.91 16.99 -3.31
CA PHE A 82 0.81 17.81 -3.81
C PHE A 82 -0.51 17.08 -3.62
N VAL A 83 -1.49 17.74 -3.00
CA VAL A 83 -2.89 17.28 -3.09
C VAL A 83 -3.38 17.56 -4.50
N ILE A 84 -3.85 16.50 -5.18
CA ILE A 84 -4.18 16.57 -6.60
C ILE A 84 -5.66 16.40 -6.89
N LYS A 85 -6.14 17.15 -7.89
CA LYS A 85 -7.46 16.99 -8.53
C LYS A 85 -7.30 16.78 -10.03
N LYS A 86 -8.30 16.13 -10.66
CA LYS A 86 -8.35 16.00 -12.12
C LYS A 86 -8.36 17.39 -12.78
N GLY A 87 -7.59 17.55 -13.84
CA GLY A 87 -7.43 18.80 -14.59
C GLY A 87 -6.39 19.77 -14.02
N GLN A 88 -5.86 19.53 -12.82
CA GLN A 88 -4.87 20.41 -12.19
C GLN A 88 -3.54 20.38 -12.95
N SER A 89 -2.95 21.56 -13.11
CA SER A 89 -1.54 21.73 -13.50
C SER A 89 -0.72 22.10 -12.26
N LEU A 90 0.47 21.52 -12.16
CA LEU A 90 1.47 21.77 -11.13
C LEU A 90 2.74 22.23 -11.82
N SER A 91 3.36 23.29 -11.31
CA SER A 91 4.73 23.63 -11.68
C SER A 91 5.67 22.85 -10.76
N ILE A 92 6.71 22.25 -11.33
CA ILE A 92 7.79 21.60 -10.57
C ILE A 92 9.10 22.32 -10.96
N PRO A 93 9.39 23.47 -10.33
CA PRO A 93 10.47 24.37 -10.73
C PRO A 93 11.82 23.68 -10.84
N GLU A 94 12.10 22.73 -9.94
CA GLU A 94 13.36 21.99 -9.88
C GLU A 94 13.67 21.19 -11.16
N PHE A 95 12.64 20.86 -11.94
CA PHE A 95 12.78 20.11 -13.18
C PHE A 95 12.52 20.94 -14.44
N ASP A 96 12.18 22.22 -14.27
CA ASP A 96 11.66 23.09 -15.33
C ASP A 96 10.54 22.39 -16.11
N CYS A 97 9.56 21.86 -15.37
CA CYS A 97 8.48 21.09 -15.98
C CYS A 97 7.11 21.45 -15.40
N SER A 98 6.10 21.37 -16.28
CA SER A 98 4.70 21.48 -15.93
C SER A 98 4.06 20.10 -15.95
N LEU A 99 3.48 19.69 -14.83
CA LEU A 99 2.77 18.42 -14.70
C LEU A 99 1.26 18.65 -14.65
N LYS A 100 0.52 18.04 -15.58
CA LYS A 100 -0.95 18.08 -15.62
C LYS A 100 -1.56 16.72 -15.26
N ILE A 101 -2.52 16.73 -14.34
CA ILE A 101 -3.33 15.56 -13.99
C ILE A 101 -4.47 15.45 -15.00
N LEU A 102 -4.33 14.58 -16.00
CA LEU A 102 -5.29 14.46 -17.10
C LEU A 102 -6.54 13.70 -16.69
N ASP A 103 -6.38 12.60 -15.96
CA ASP A 103 -7.48 11.70 -15.63
C ASP A 103 -7.26 10.95 -14.32
N TYR A 104 -8.35 10.43 -13.76
CA TYR A 104 -8.36 9.58 -12.57
C TYR A 104 -9.30 8.38 -12.79
N MET A 105 -8.80 7.18 -12.54
CA MET A 105 -9.56 5.93 -12.63
C MET A 105 -9.51 5.20 -11.28
N PRO A 106 -10.61 5.12 -10.52
CA PRO A 106 -10.64 4.40 -9.25
C PRO A 106 -10.39 2.89 -9.43
N HIS A 107 -10.79 2.30 -10.56
CA HIS A 107 -10.47 0.92 -10.89
C HIS A 107 -9.88 0.82 -12.29
N TYR A 108 -8.61 1.18 -12.40
CA TYR A 108 -7.86 1.05 -13.65
C TYR A 108 -7.73 -0.41 -14.08
N SER A 109 -8.04 -0.67 -15.36
CA SER A 109 -7.74 -1.92 -16.06
C SER A 109 -7.39 -1.63 -17.52
N ILE A 110 -6.79 -2.61 -18.21
CA ILE A 110 -6.54 -2.54 -19.64
C ILE A 110 -7.55 -3.46 -20.33
N ASP A 111 -8.27 -2.93 -21.30
CA ASP A 111 -9.12 -3.74 -22.15
C ASP A 111 -8.25 -4.66 -23.02
N ALA A 112 -8.47 -5.98 -22.94
CA ALA A 112 -7.60 -6.96 -23.60
C ALA A 112 -7.65 -6.88 -25.13
N LYS A 113 -8.77 -6.43 -25.71
CA LYS A 113 -8.96 -6.35 -27.16
C LYS A 113 -8.33 -5.08 -27.73
N THR A 114 -8.67 -3.94 -27.15
CA THR A 114 -8.26 -2.61 -27.63
C THR A 114 -6.92 -2.14 -27.06
N ARG A 115 -6.43 -2.79 -26.00
CA ARG A 115 -5.25 -2.39 -25.22
C ARG A 115 -5.33 -0.97 -24.65
N LYS A 116 -6.54 -0.42 -24.53
CA LYS A 116 -6.79 0.91 -23.96
C LYS A 116 -7.10 0.81 -22.47
N ALA A 117 -6.68 1.83 -21.73
CA ALA A 117 -7.08 2.00 -20.34
C ALA A 117 -8.60 2.16 -20.24
N ARG A 118 -9.22 1.48 -19.27
CA ARG A 118 -10.63 1.60 -18.95
C ARG A 118 -10.85 1.59 -17.45
N ASN A 119 -11.91 2.26 -17.00
CA ASN A 119 -12.35 2.22 -15.62
C ASN A 119 -13.42 1.12 -15.44
N VAL A 120 -13.14 0.12 -14.61
CA VAL A 120 -14.02 -1.07 -14.44
C VAL A 120 -15.09 -0.84 -13.37
N SER A 121 -14.87 0.08 -12.44
CA SER A 121 -15.78 0.32 -11.31
C SER A 121 -15.62 1.74 -10.78
N LYS A 122 -16.64 2.25 -10.10
CA LYS A 122 -16.55 3.50 -9.31
C LYS A 122 -15.84 3.30 -7.97
N GLN A 123 -15.54 2.06 -7.59
CA GLN A 123 -14.83 1.74 -6.34
C GLN A 123 -13.30 1.82 -6.54
N PRO A 124 -12.55 2.37 -5.56
CA PRO A 124 -11.10 2.58 -5.66
C PRO A 124 -10.29 1.28 -5.45
N VAL A 125 -10.51 0.27 -6.30
CA VAL A 125 -9.89 -1.05 -6.19
C VAL A 125 -8.45 -1.07 -6.70
N ASN A 126 -8.20 -0.33 -7.79
CA ASN A 126 -6.87 -0.13 -8.36
C ASN A 126 -6.76 1.32 -8.86
N PRO A 127 -6.68 2.30 -7.93
CA PRO A 127 -6.71 3.70 -8.30
C PRO A 127 -5.49 4.08 -9.12
N ALA A 128 -5.70 4.83 -10.20
CA ALA A 128 -4.62 5.37 -11.01
C ALA A 128 -4.93 6.78 -11.51
N ILE A 129 -3.88 7.57 -11.71
CA ILE A 129 -3.95 8.86 -12.39
C ILE A 129 -3.18 8.82 -13.69
N LYS A 130 -3.67 9.54 -14.71
CA LYS A 130 -2.90 9.82 -15.92
C LYS A 130 -2.28 11.19 -15.78
N VAL A 131 -0.96 11.27 -15.91
CA VAL A 131 -0.22 12.52 -15.82
C VAL A 131 0.43 12.84 -17.16
N ARG A 132 0.57 14.13 -17.46
CA ARG A 132 1.34 14.66 -18.58
C ARG A 132 2.40 15.61 -18.04
N CYS A 133 3.66 15.34 -18.35
CA CYS A 133 4.79 16.20 -18.04
C CYS A 133 5.24 16.89 -19.32
N THR A 134 5.34 18.21 -19.30
CA THR A 134 5.90 19.02 -20.40
C THR A 134 7.16 19.71 -19.91
N LYS A 135 8.28 19.54 -20.63
CA LYS A 135 9.59 20.15 -20.36
C LYS A 135 10.19 20.61 -21.68
N GLY A 136 10.29 21.92 -21.88
CA GLY A 136 10.55 22.50 -23.21
C GLY A 136 9.54 21.96 -24.24
N ASP A 137 10.04 21.49 -25.39
CA ASP A 137 9.22 20.90 -26.46
C ASP A 137 8.83 19.42 -26.21
N SER A 138 9.40 18.80 -25.19
CA SER A 138 9.16 17.39 -24.89
C SER A 138 7.92 17.21 -24.02
N THR A 139 7.05 16.28 -24.41
CA THR A 139 5.87 15.89 -23.62
C THR A 139 5.83 14.38 -23.39
N THR A 140 5.66 13.97 -22.14
CA THR A 140 5.54 12.57 -21.72
C THR A 140 4.23 12.36 -20.98
N GLU A 141 3.48 11.32 -21.34
CA GLU A 141 2.30 10.87 -20.60
C GLU A 141 2.54 9.53 -19.93
N GLN A 142 2.06 9.37 -18.70
CA GLN A 142 2.22 8.13 -17.95
C GLN A 142 1.03 7.90 -17.01
N TRP A 143 0.65 6.63 -16.82
CA TRP A 143 -0.24 6.22 -15.74
C TRP A 143 0.57 5.93 -14.47
N LEU A 144 0.10 6.45 -13.33
CA LEU A 144 0.64 6.18 -11.99
C LEU A 144 -0.41 5.45 -11.16
N TRP A 145 -0.11 4.26 -10.66
CA TRP A 145 -1.03 3.45 -9.85
C TRP A 145 -0.72 3.62 -8.38
N SER A 146 -1.76 3.70 -7.55
CA SER A 146 -1.56 3.83 -6.10
C SER A 146 -1.03 2.56 -5.44
N ARG A 147 -1.20 1.40 -6.06
CA ARG A 147 -0.72 0.09 -5.55
C ARG A 147 0.61 -0.35 -6.15
N PHE A 148 1.04 0.30 -7.24
CA PHE A 148 2.23 -0.08 -7.98
C PHE A 148 3.05 1.19 -8.28
N PRO A 149 4.14 1.44 -7.53
CA PRO A 149 4.91 2.69 -7.65
C PRO A 149 5.61 2.85 -9.01
N SER A 150 5.64 1.84 -9.87
CA SER A 150 6.15 1.97 -11.24
C SER A 150 5.26 1.26 -12.25
N SER A 151 5.11 1.87 -13.43
CA SER A 151 4.47 1.22 -14.58
C SER A 151 5.35 0.08 -15.08
N PRO A 152 4.90 -1.18 -15.05
CA PRO A 152 5.69 -2.28 -15.59
C PRO A 152 5.86 -2.24 -17.12
N HIS A 153 5.17 -1.34 -17.83
CA HIS A 153 5.03 -1.37 -19.29
C HIS A 153 5.28 -0.01 -19.99
N SER A 154 5.75 1.00 -19.28
CA SER A 154 6.00 2.32 -19.88
C SER A 154 7.38 2.39 -20.53
N LYS A 155 7.43 2.64 -21.84
CA LYS A 155 8.69 2.93 -22.57
C LYS A 155 9.20 4.35 -22.28
N ALA A 156 8.28 5.31 -22.15
CA ALA A 156 8.59 6.67 -21.74
C ALA A 156 8.56 6.76 -20.22
N LYS A 157 9.55 7.41 -19.62
CA LYS A 157 9.58 7.65 -18.17
C LYS A 157 9.46 9.14 -17.93
N LEU A 158 8.73 9.51 -16.88
CA LEU A 158 8.83 10.86 -16.34
C LEU A 158 10.29 11.20 -16.03
N PRO A 159 10.71 12.46 -16.15
CA PRO A 159 12.09 12.89 -15.87
C PRO A 159 12.44 12.86 -14.37
N PHE A 160 11.59 12.28 -13.53
CA PHE A 160 11.72 12.19 -12.09
C PHE A 160 10.97 10.97 -11.57
N ARG A 161 11.32 10.54 -10.35
CA ARG A 161 10.55 9.55 -9.61
C ARG A 161 9.27 10.19 -9.09
N SER A 162 8.16 9.50 -9.26
CA SER A 162 6.87 9.91 -8.72
C SER A 162 6.08 8.72 -8.15
N GLU A 163 5.23 9.00 -7.18
CA GLU A 163 4.31 8.04 -6.57
C GLU A 163 2.95 8.70 -6.38
N PHE A 164 1.89 7.97 -6.72
CA PHE A 164 0.52 8.40 -6.43
C PHE A 164 0.02 7.65 -5.21
N THR A 165 -0.53 8.35 -4.22
CA THR A 165 -1.23 7.75 -3.08
C THR A 165 -2.68 8.18 -3.12
N ALA A 166 -3.58 7.24 -3.38
CA ALA A 166 -5.02 7.53 -3.46
C ALA A 166 -5.61 7.77 -2.06
N PHE A 167 -6.52 8.74 -1.95
CA PHE A 167 -7.31 9.01 -0.74
C PHE A 167 -8.82 8.82 -0.98
N ASP A 168 -9.17 7.98 -1.96
CA ASP A 168 -10.56 7.63 -2.24
C ASP A 168 -11.01 6.44 -1.37
N PHE A 169 -12.08 6.65 -0.60
CA PHE A 169 -12.67 5.67 0.31
C PHE A 169 -13.76 4.80 -0.35
N GLY A 170 -14.19 5.14 -1.57
CA GLY A 170 -15.26 4.42 -2.27
C GLY A 170 -16.66 4.68 -1.72
N LYS A 171 -16.85 5.81 -1.01
CA LYS A 171 -18.11 6.22 -0.35
C LYS A 171 -18.69 5.16 0.59
N LYS A 172 -17.83 4.37 1.25
CA LYS A 172 -18.22 3.34 2.21
C LYS A 172 -17.62 3.65 3.57
N ALA A 173 -18.42 3.50 4.62
CA ALA A 173 -17.96 3.52 6.00
C ALA A 173 -17.02 2.33 6.28
N GLY A 174 -16.32 2.35 7.42
CA GLY A 174 -15.45 1.24 7.83
C GLY A 174 -14.11 1.18 7.12
N ARG A 175 -13.72 2.24 6.42
CA ARG A 175 -12.41 2.42 5.79
C ARG A 175 -11.74 3.66 6.33
N TYR A 176 -10.50 3.50 6.76
CA TYR A 176 -9.74 4.52 7.45
C TYR A 176 -8.38 4.73 6.78
N ILE A 177 -7.94 5.99 6.73
CA ILE A 177 -6.57 6.35 6.37
C ILE A 177 -5.98 7.11 7.54
N LEU A 178 -4.99 6.52 8.17
CA LEU A 178 -4.10 7.21 9.09
C LEU A 178 -3.07 7.98 8.28
N ALA A 179 -2.90 9.26 8.60
CA ALA A 179 -1.92 10.12 7.99
C ALA A 179 -1.08 10.79 9.08
N GLY A 180 0.24 10.62 9.02
CA GLY A 180 1.18 11.21 9.95
C GLY A 180 2.39 11.78 9.25
N ALA A 181 3.19 12.53 10.00
CA ALA A 181 4.47 13.08 9.60
C ALA A 181 5.44 13.04 10.79
N ALA A 182 6.74 13.16 10.52
CA ALA A 182 7.75 13.32 11.58
C ALA A 182 7.37 14.45 12.53
N ASP A 183 7.44 14.20 13.83
CA ASP A 183 7.14 15.16 14.91
C ASP A 183 5.75 15.81 14.84
N SER A 184 4.77 15.11 14.29
CA SER A 184 3.38 15.56 14.19
C SER A 184 2.41 14.58 14.82
N GLU A 185 1.23 15.06 15.20
CA GLU A 185 0.12 14.19 15.62
C GLU A 185 -0.39 13.33 14.46
N LEU A 186 -0.87 12.13 14.80
CA LEU A 186 -1.53 11.25 13.84
C LEU A 186 -2.94 11.77 13.53
N TRP A 187 -3.28 11.85 12.25
CA TRP A 187 -4.63 12.14 11.79
C TRP A 187 -5.30 10.89 11.27
N ILE A 188 -6.63 10.87 11.31
CA ILE A 188 -7.45 9.84 10.69
C ILE A 188 -8.44 10.48 9.74
N MET A 189 -8.53 9.91 8.55
CA MET A 189 -9.52 10.24 7.53
C MET A 189 -10.47 9.08 7.30
N PHE A 190 -11.76 9.36 7.15
CA PHE A 190 -12.80 8.36 6.91
C PHE A 190 -14.05 8.98 6.28
N PHE A 191 -14.93 8.13 5.74
CA PHE A 191 -16.21 8.57 5.17
C PHE A 191 -17.32 8.48 6.24
N LYS A 192 -17.97 9.61 6.53
CA LYS A 192 -19.08 9.72 7.49
C LYS A 192 -20.14 10.68 6.94
N ASP A 193 -21.41 10.30 7.03
CA ASP A 193 -22.56 11.13 6.65
C ASP A 193 -22.43 11.76 5.24
N GLY A 194 -22.00 10.95 4.27
CA GLY A 194 -21.89 11.37 2.88
C GLY A 194 -20.63 12.17 2.51
N LYS A 195 -19.76 12.48 3.49
CA LYS A 195 -18.54 13.28 3.29
C LYS A 195 -17.30 12.59 3.83
N VAL A 196 -16.14 13.00 3.33
CA VAL A 196 -14.85 12.64 3.92
C VAL A 196 -14.60 13.58 5.09
N VAL A 197 -14.25 13.01 6.24
CA VAL A 197 -13.88 13.72 7.47
C VAL A 197 -12.40 13.47 7.71
N ALA A 198 -11.70 14.49 8.20
CA ALA A 198 -10.34 14.39 8.72
C ALA A 198 -10.33 14.95 10.15
N GLU A 199 -9.85 14.17 11.10
CA GLU A 199 -9.70 14.60 12.51
C GLU A 199 -8.40 14.04 13.10
N LYS A 200 -7.96 14.61 14.23
CA LYS A 200 -6.85 14.02 14.98
C LYS A 200 -7.25 12.63 15.49
N ALA A 201 -6.40 11.66 15.22
CA ALA A 201 -6.63 10.29 15.67
C ALA A 201 -6.42 10.20 17.19
N ARG A 202 -7.29 9.46 17.86
CA ARG A 202 -7.19 9.18 19.30
C ARG A 202 -6.70 7.75 19.50
N THR A 203 -5.67 7.58 20.33
CA THR A 203 -5.22 6.27 20.79
C THR A 203 -6.27 5.64 21.72
N GLY A 204 -6.41 4.32 21.67
CA GLY A 204 -7.40 3.56 22.43
C GLY A 204 -8.86 3.71 21.97
N LYS A 205 -9.17 4.65 21.06
CA LYS A 205 -10.51 4.80 20.47
C LYS A 205 -10.78 3.68 19.47
N ASP A 206 -11.97 3.12 19.55
CA ASP A 206 -12.48 2.16 18.59
C ASP A 206 -12.94 2.84 17.30
N TYR A 207 -12.51 2.29 16.17
CA TYR A 207 -12.92 2.69 14.83
C TYR A 207 -13.62 1.50 14.17
N PRO A 208 -14.97 1.44 14.19
CA PRO A 208 -15.73 0.33 13.66
C PRO A 208 -15.48 0.13 12.16
N LEU A 209 -15.31 -1.11 11.73
CA LEU A 209 -15.24 -1.43 10.31
C LEU A 209 -16.67 -1.46 9.70
N SER A 210 -16.79 -1.82 8.43
CA SER A 210 -18.06 -1.85 7.70
C SER A 210 -19.00 -2.91 8.25
N ASP A 211 -18.45 -4.00 8.77
CA ASP A 211 -19.16 -4.95 9.63
C ASP A 211 -18.89 -4.55 11.09
N ALA A 212 -19.94 -4.17 11.80
CA ALA A 212 -19.88 -3.64 13.16
C ALA A 212 -19.34 -4.64 14.20
N LYS A 213 -19.26 -5.92 13.86
CA LYS A 213 -18.61 -6.94 14.69
C LYS A 213 -17.09 -6.79 14.73
N TYR A 214 -16.52 -6.01 13.83
CA TYR A 214 -15.08 -5.79 13.74
C TYR A 214 -14.74 -4.32 13.97
N ALA A 215 -13.63 -4.08 14.63
CA ALA A 215 -13.10 -2.74 14.86
C ALA A 215 -11.57 -2.76 14.87
N VAL A 216 -11.00 -1.57 14.73
CA VAL A 216 -9.58 -1.32 14.95
C VAL A 216 -9.38 -0.20 15.95
N ALA A 217 -8.28 -0.22 16.69
CA ALA A 217 -7.84 0.86 17.57
C ALA A 217 -6.36 1.12 17.37
N ILE A 218 -5.98 2.38 17.52
CA ILE A 218 -4.58 2.78 17.49
C ILE A 218 -4.06 2.64 18.93
N LYS A 219 -3.09 1.75 19.14
CA LYS A 219 -2.44 1.57 20.44
C LYS A 219 -1.32 2.56 20.62
N GLU A 220 -0.45 2.64 19.62
CA GLU A 220 0.75 3.47 19.65
C GLU A 220 1.00 4.11 18.29
N TYR A 221 1.73 5.22 18.28
CA TYR A 221 2.12 5.95 17.08
C TYR A 221 3.47 6.63 17.29
N TYR A 222 4.32 6.55 16.27
CA TYR A 222 5.61 7.23 16.24
C TYR A 222 5.77 7.91 14.89
N GLY A 223 6.00 9.23 14.89
CA GLY A 223 6.23 10.00 13.66
C GLY A 223 7.56 9.69 12.97
N SER A 224 8.50 9.05 13.68
CA SER A 224 9.81 8.62 13.17
C SER A 224 10.29 7.39 13.93
N GLY A 225 9.62 6.25 13.72
CA GLY A 225 9.97 4.97 14.34
C GLY A 225 10.75 4.04 13.41
N ILE A 226 11.40 3.04 14.00
CA ILE A 226 12.06 1.95 13.30
C ILE A 226 11.49 0.65 13.88
N ILE A 227 10.90 -0.20 13.04
CA ILE A 227 10.47 -1.53 13.46
C ILE A 227 11.66 -2.47 13.34
N LYS A 228 12.10 -3.02 14.47
CA LYS A 228 13.10 -4.09 14.52
C LYS A 228 12.39 -5.42 14.71
N ASP A 229 12.32 -6.21 13.64
CA ASP A 229 11.81 -7.58 13.72
C ASP A 229 12.93 -8.50 14.24
N GLU A 230 12.80 -8.99 15.48
CA GLU A 230 13.71 -10.00 16.03
C GLU A 230 13.10 -11.39 15.84
N TRP A 231 13.64 -12.14 14.89
CA TRP A 231 13.26 -13.53 14.67
C TRP A 231 14.05 -14.41 15.64
N LYS A 232 13.37 -14.99 16.62
CA LYS A 232 13.95 -16.05 17.45
C LYS A 232 13.71 -17.38 16.76
N ASN A 233 14.78 -18.13 16.54
CA ASN A 233 14.66 -19.50 16.08
C ASN A 233 14.08 -20.31 17.25
N GLY A 234 12.87 -20.83 17.09
CA GLY A 234 12.24 -21.68 18.11
C GLY A 234 12.88 -23.06 18.21
N ASP A 235 13.74 -23.41 17.26
CA ASP A 235 14.41 -24.71 17.15
C ASP A 235 15.75 -24.53 16.43
N GLU A 236 16.86 -24.86 17.10
CA GLU A 236 18.21 -24.77 16.55
C GLU A 236 18.45 -25.73 15.37
N SER A 237 17.63 -26.77 15.21
CA SER A 237 17.72 -27.72 14.10
C SER A 237 17.17 -27.16 12.78
N LEU A 238 16.36 -26.09 12.84
CA LEU A 238 15.79 -25.46 11.66
C LEU A 238 16.78 -24.48 11.04
N VAL A 239 17.33 -24.88 9.90
CA VAL A 239 18.26 -24.07 9.07
C VAL A 239 17.53 -23.10 8.13
N ARG A 240 16.19 -23.08 8.13
CA ARG A 240 15.34 -22.23 7.27
C ARG A 240 14.17 -21.66 8.07
N PRO A 241 13.65 -20.47 7.70
CA PRO A 241 12.39 -19.97 8.27
C PRO A 241 11.29 -21.03 8.12
N ALA A 242 10.53 -21.27 9.17
CA ALA A 242 9.43 -22.22 9.17
C ALA A 242 8.18 -21.61 9.79
N ILE A 243 7.03 -22.19 9.46
CA ILE A 243 5.76 -21.92 10.14
C ILE A 243 5.20 -23.24 10.67
N ILE A 244 4.45 -23.19 11.76
CA ILE A 244 3.56 -24.28 12.14
C ILE A 244 2.24 -24.05 11.39
N ALA A 245 1.87 -25.01 10.55
CA ALA A 245 0.62 -24.99 9.82
C ALA A 245 -0.33 -26.03 10.40
N THR A 246 -1.52 -25.60 10.74
CA THR A 246 -2.63 -26.46 11.14
C THR A 246 -3.44 -26.85 9.91
N VAL A 247 -3.51 -28.15 9.63
CA VAL A 247 -4.36 -28.71 8.56
C VAL A 247 -5.63 -29.27 9.20
N GLN A 248 -6.78 -28.68 8.86
CA GLN A 248 -8.09 -29.12 9.33
C GLN A 248 -8.86 -29.83 8.20
N LYS A 249 -9.28 -31.07 8.44
CA LYS A 249 -10.15 -31.85 7.53
C LYS A 249 -11.27 -32.52 8.32
N GLY A 250 -12.50 -32.05 8.11
CA GLY A 250 -13.63 -32.43 8.94
C GLY A 250 -13.42 -32.03 10.41
N GLN A 251 -13.49 -32.99 11.33
CA GLN A 251 -13.20 -32.79 12.75
C GLN A 251 -11.74 -33.10 13.14
N LYS A 252 -10.91 -33.54 12.20
CA LYS A 252 -9.50 -33.86 12.48
C LYS A 252 -8.63 -32.63 12.24
N GLU A 253 -7.69 -32.41 13.15
CA GLU A 253 -6.69 -31.34 13.10
C GLU A 253 -5.30 -31.95 13.26
N LYS A 254 -4.33 -31.47 12.48
CA LYS A 254 -2.92 -31.86 12.60
C LYS A 254 -2.01 -30.68 12.34
N GLU A 255 -1.10 -30.43 13.27
CA GLU A 255 -0.02 -29.47 13.08
C GLU A 255 1.12 -30.09 12.27
N MET A 256 1.75 -29.27 11.43
CA MET A 256 2.98 -29.64 10.76
C MET A 256 3.91 -28.44 10.59
N VAL A 257 5.21 -28.69 10.69
CA VAL A 257 6.23 -27.69 10.42
C VAL A 257 6.45 -27.58 8.91
N LEU A 258 6.26 -26.39 8.36
CA LEU A 258 6.55 -26.08 6.96
C LEU A 258 7.78 -25.19 6.88
N GLU A 259 8.92 -25.77 6.50
CA GLU A 259 10.14 -25.01 6.20
C GLU A 259 10.07 -24.32 4.84
N MET A 260 10.58 -23.09 4.77
CA MET A 260 10.56 -22.29 3.55
C MET A 260 11.30 -22.98 2.41
N GLY A 261 10.59 -23.18 1.28
CA GLY A 261 11.11 -23.84 0.10
C GLY A 261 11.22 -25.36 0.20
N LYS A 262 10.77 -25.98 1.30
CA LYS A 262 10.59 -27.43 1.40
C LYS A 262 9.11 -27.78 1.26
N ARG A 263 8.83 -28.93 0.64
CA ARG A 263 7.48 -29.49 0.55
C ARG A 263 7.16 -30.20 1.86
N GLY A 264 6.08 -29.82 2.52
CA GLY A 264 5.47 -30.62 3.58
C GLY A 264 4.42 -31.53 2.98
N ARG A 265 4.40 -32.81 3.38
CA ARG A 265 3.37 -33.75 2.96
C ARG A 265 2.44 -34.03 4.15
N TYR A 266 1.18 -33.71 3.98
CA TYR A 266 0.09 -34.19 4.82
C TYR A 266 -0.52 -35.40 4.12
N SER A 267 -0.68 -36.52 4.81
CA SER A 267 -1.43 -37.66 4.31
C SER A 267 -2.39 -38.12 5.39
N ASP A 268 -3.61 -38.44 4.99
CA ASP A 268 -4.56 -39.23 5.76
C ASP A 268 -4.91 -40.53 4.99
N ASP A 269 -5.86 -41.30 5.51
CA ASP A 269 -6.24 -42.61 4.94
C ASP A 269 -6.80 -42.51 3.51
N ASP A 270 -7.32 -41.34 3.12
CA ASP A 270 -8.04 -41.16 1.85
C ASP A 270 -7.26 -40.29 0.84
N GLU A 271 -6.42 -39.36 1.30
CA GLU A 271 -5.77 -38.36 0.45
C GLU A 271 -4.38 -37.91 0.96
N ALA A 272 -3.55 -37.43 0.03
CA ALA A 272 -2.29 -36.77 0.34
C ALA A 272 -2.27 -35.34 -0.22
N ILE A 273 -2.08 -34.36 0.67
CA ILE A 273 -1.93 -32.94 0.36
C ILE A 273 -0.44 -32.57 0.46
N THR A 274 0.09 -31.92 -0.57
CA THR A 274 1.41 -31.31 -0.51
C THR A 274 1.29 -29.81 -0.25
N LEU A 275 1.87 -29.35 0.84
CA LEU A 275 1.93 -27.95 1.23
C LEU A 275 3.32 -27.39 0.97
N LEU A 276 3.38 -26.13 0.57
CA LEU A 276 4.65 -25.42 0.34
C LEU A 276 4.58 -24.06 1.02
N PHE A 277 5.41 -23.88 2.04
CA PHE A 277 5.71 -22.55 2.54
C PHE A 277 6.77 -21.92 1.65
N GLY A 278 6.42 -20.86 0.94
CA GLY A 278 7.33 -20.20 0.02
C GLY A 278 7.05 -18.71 -0.07
N ARG A 279 8.08 -17.94 -0.43
CA ARG A 279 7.86 -16.57 -0.87
C ARG A 279 7.08 -16.63 -2.17
N LYS A 280 5.98 -15.87 -2.25
CA LYS A 280 5.24 -15.71 -3.50
C LYS A 280 6.24 -15.29 -4.57
N ALA A 281 6.49 -16.16 -5.55
CA ALA A 281 7.45 -15.88 -6.59
C ALA A 281 7.04 -14.56 -7.24
N ASN A 282 7.96 -13.60 -7.28
CA ASN A 282 7.73 -12.36 -7.99
C ASN A 282 7.48 -12.78 -9.45
N PRO A 283 6.31 -12.51 -10.06
CA PRO A 283 5.92 -13.10 -11.35
C PRO A 283 6.74 -12.61 -12.55
N LYS A 284 7.94 -12.09 -12.32
CA LYS A 284 8.89 -11.60 -13.32
C LYS A 284 10.27 -12.17 -13.05
N MET A 285 10.58 -13.26 -13.74
CA MET A 285 11.85 -13.51 -14.42
C MET A 285 11.74 -14.83 -15.20
N LYS A 286 10.84 -14.90 -16.20
CA LYS A 286 11.08 -15.76 -17.36
C LYS A 286 11.99 -14.99 -18.32
N GLY A 287 13.24 -14.81 -17.90
CA GLY A 287 14.33 -14.33 -18.74
C GLY A 287 14.87 -15.51 -19.54
N ARG A 288 14.89 -15.34 -20.86
CA ARG A 288 15.30 -16.30 -21.89
C ARG A 288 16.65 -16.94 -21.57
N GLY A 289 16.65 -18.26 -21.38
CA GLY A 289 17.83 -19.11 -21.49
C GLY A 289 17.68 -20.01 -22.71
N LYS A 290 18.08 -19.51 -23.88
CA LYS A 290 18.63 -20.34 -24.95
C LYS A 290 19.83 -19.56 -25.49
N GLY A 291 20.97 -19.73 -24.80
CA GLY A 291 22.26 -19.46 -25.41
C GLY A 291 22.51 -20.58 -26.42
N GLU A 292 22.59 -20.23 -27.69
CA GLU A 292 23.22 -21.10 -28.68
C GLU A 292 24.73 -21.19 -28.38
N PRO A 293 25.37 -22.34 -28.65
CA PRO A 293 26.80 -22.46 -28.53
C PRO A 293 27.44 -21.67 -29.68
N VAL A 294 28.30 -20.72 -29.34
CA VAL A 294 29.23 -20.12 -30.30
C VAL A 294 30.25 -21.21 -30.66
N LYS A 295 30.34 -21.52 -31.96
CA LYS A 295 31.47 -22.26 -32.55
C LYS A 295 32.59 -21.28 -32.88
#